data_AF-A0A950CCC2-F1
#
_entry.id   AF-A0A950CCC2-F1
#
_cell.length_a   1.000
_cell.length_b   1.000
_cell.length_c   1.000
_cell.angle_alpha   90.00
_cell.angle_beta   90.00
_cell.angle_gamma   90.00
#
_symmetry.space_group_name_H-M   'P 1'
#
loop_
_entity.id
_entity.type
_entity.pdbx_description
1 polymer ?
#
loop_
_entity_poly.entity_id
_entity_poly.type
_entity_poly.pdbx_seq_one_letter_code
_entity_poly.pdbx_strand_id
1 'polypeptide(L)'
;MFGQAEDYERFMGRWSRRLARQFVDFAQLGSVRRVIDVGCGTGAVAAAIAEIAPAAEIVGIDPSAPYVERARSQVRGQFTIGNAQELAFEDASFDAACACLVLNFIPNQKAALAEMRRVVHRVGRWRRWFGITLRA
;
A
#
# COMPACT_ATOMS: atom_id res chain seq x y z
N MET A 1 8.86 -16.11 -3.42
CA MET A 1 9.47 -15.41 -4.57
C MET A 1 10.08 -14.12 -4.04
N PHE A 2 11.37 -14.14 -3.69
CA PHE A 2 12.11 -13.14 -2.87
C PHE A 2 11.84 -13.24 -1.36
N GLY A 3 12.84 -13.70 -0.60
CA GLY A 3 12.83 -13.72 0.86
C GLY A 3 13.59 -12.55 1.49
N GLN A 4 14.25 -11.72 0.68
CA GLN A 4 15.07 -10.58 1.09
C GLN A 4 14.62 -9.31 0.35
N ALA A 5 14.73 -8.15 1.02
CA ALA A 5 14.30 -6.86 0.50
C ALA A 5 15.20 -6.37 -0.64
N GLU A 6 16.52 -6.56 -0.54
CA GLU A 6 17.45 -6.11 -1.58
C GLU A 6 17.26 -6.82 -2.92
N ASP A 7 16.92 -8.11 -2.91
CA ASP A 7 16.72 -8.89 -4.13
C ASP A 7 15.46 -8.43 -4.88
N TYR A 8 14.39 -8.18 -4.14
CA TYR A 8 13.17 -7.58 -4.70
C TYR A 8 13.46 -6.18 -5.26
N GLU A 9 14.21 -5.36 -4.54
CA GLU A 9 14.59 -4.02 -4.98
C GLU A 9 15.44 -4.00 -6.25
N ARG A 10 16.38 -4.93 -6.37
CA ARG A 10 17.21 -5.09 -7.58
C ARG A 10 16.39 -5.51 -8.78
N PHE A 11 15.38 -6.37 -8.58
CA PHE A 11 14.57 -6.91 -9.67
C PHE A 11 13.39 -5.99 -10.06
N MET A 12 12.57 -5.60 -9.07
CA MET A 12 11.34 -4.82 -9.28
C MET A 12 11.46 -3.35 -8.87
N GLY A 13 12.35 -2.99 -7.95
CA GLY A 13 12.38 -1.67 -7.32
C GLY A 13 12.48 -0.49 -8.31
N ARG A 14 13.25 -0.63 -9.40
CA ARG A 14 13.35 0.39 -10.46
C ARG A 14 12.01 0.65 -11.15
N TRP A 15 11.26 -0.41 -11.45
CA TRP A 15 9.97 -0.33 -12.12
C TRP A 15 8.89 0.16 -11.16
N SER A 16 8.86 -0.38 -9.94
CA SER A 16 7.92 0.03 -8.89
C SER A 16 8.01 1.52 -8.58
N ARG A 17 9.22 2.07 -8.43
CA ARG A 17 9.41 3.53 -8.22
C ARG A 17 8.92 4.37 -9.39
N ARG A 18 9.21 3.94 -10.63
CA ARG A 18 8.81 4.68 -11.83
C ARG A 18 7.29 4.71 -12.02
N LEU A 19 6.60 3.64 -11.64
CA LEU A 19 5.15 3.53 -11.75
C LEU A 19 4.41 4.08 -10.51
N ALA A 20 5.08 4.16 -9.36
CA ALA A 20 4.46 4.58 -8.09
C ALA A 20 3.73 5.92 -8.22
N ARG A 21 4.38 6.94 -8.79
CA ARG A 21 3.74 8.24 -9.05
C ARG A 21 2.46 8.10 -9.88
N GLN A 22 2.50 7.30 -10.95
CA GLN A 22 1.34 7.10 -11.82
C GLN A 22 0.20 6.38 -11.09
N PHE A 23 0.51 5.45 -10.18
CA PHE A 23 -0.50 4.82 -9.33
C PHE A 23 -1.14 5.80 -8.34
N VAL A 24 -0.34 6.64 -7.71
CA VAL A 24 -0.83 7.66 -6.76
C VAL A 24 -1.71 8.69 -7.47
N ASP A 25 -1.30 9.14 -8.65
CA ASP A 25 -2.07 10.08 -9.48
C ASP A 25 -3.39 9.44 -9.96
N PHE A 26 -3.34 8.21 -10.48
CA PHE A 26 -4.54 7.48 -10.91
C PHE A 26 -5.49 7.23 -9.73
N ALA A 27 -4.95 6.91 -8.55
CA ALA A 27 -5.72 6.72 -7.33
C ALA A 27 -6.21 8.05 -6.70
N GLN A 28 -5.85 9.20 -7.27
CA GLN A 28 -6.23 10.52 -6.80
C GLN A 28 -5.88 10.76 -5.33
N LEU A 29 -4.74 10.24 -4.88
CA LEU A 29 -4.36 10.31 -3.46
C LEU A 29 -3.72 11.65 -3.07
N GLY A 30 -3.62 12.62 -3.98
CA GLY A 30 -2.94 13.90 -3.71
C GLY A 30 -3.62 14.81 -2.68
N SER A 31 -4.83 14.48 -2.24
CA SER A 31 -5.56 15.24 -1.20
C SER A 31 -5.96 14.40 0.01
N VAL A 32 -5.40 13.19 0.18
CA VAL A 32 -5.68 12.37 1.37
C VAL A 32 -4.98 12.92 2.59
N ARG A 33 -5.62 12.85 3.75
CA ARG A 33 -5.01 13.21 5.04
C ARG A 33 -4.50 11.99 5.77
N ARG A 34 -5.15 10.83 5.58
CA ARG A 34 -4.73 9.55 6.16
C ARG A 34 -4.97 8.39 5.20
N VAL A 35 -3.93 7.65 4.87
CA VAL A 35 -3.96 6.58 3.86
C VAL A 35 -3.24 5.32 4.33
N ILE A 36 -3.81 4.16 4.00
CA ILE A 36 -3.21 2.85 4.25
C ILE A 36 -2.72 2.20 2.94
N ASP A 37 -1.44 1.85 2.90
CA ASP A 37 -0.79 1.08 1.82
C ASP A 37 -0.68 -0.39 2.25
N VAL A 38 -1.61 -1.21 1.75
CA VAL A 38 -1.71 -2.64 2.07
C VAL A 38 -0.79 -3.42 1.14
N GLY A 39 0.16 -4.16 1.72
CA GLY A 39 1.26 -4.74 0.97
C GLY A 39 2.29 -3.70 0.54
N CYS A 40 2.69 -2.81 1.45
CA CYS A 40 3.52 -1.65 1.14
C CYS A 40 4.91 -2.02 0.60
N GLY A 41 5.32 -3.28 0.79
CA GLY A 41 6.66 -3.74 0.44
C GLY A 41 7.73 -2.86 1.06
N THR A 42 8.73 -2.52 0.25
CA THR A 42 9.84 -1.64 0.62
C THR A 42 9.48 -0.14 0.61
N GLY A 43 8.20 0.21 0.39
CA GLY A 43 7.71 1.58 0.54
C GLY A 43 7.72 2.43 -0.73
N ALA A 44 7.83 1.85 -1.93
CA ALA A 44 7.88 2.61 -3.18
C ALA A 44 6.62 3.48 -3.41
N VAL A 45 5.43 2.95 -3.12
CA VAL A 45 4.16 3.70 -3.25
C VAL A 45 4.01 4.71 -2.12
N ALA A 46 4.29 4.30 -0.89
CA ALA A 46 4.34 5.21 0.25
C ALA A 46 5.27 6.42 0.01
N ALA A 47 6.44 6.23 -0.61
CA ALA A 47 7.34 7.33 -0.97
C ALA A 47 6.69 8.31 -1.95
N ALA A 48 6.03 7.79 -3.01
CA ALA A 48 5.33 8.63 -3.97
C ALA A 48 4.13 9.38 -3.35
N ILE A 49 3.42 8.75 -2.41
CA ILE A 49 2.36 9.42 -1.64
C ILE A 49 2.96 10.56 -0.81
N ALA A 50 4.08 10.33 -0.13
CA ALA A 50 4.74 11.37 0.68
C ALA A 50 5.19 12.57 -0.15
N GLU A 51 5.59 12.36 -1.41
CA GLU A 51 5.93 13.44 -2.34
C GLU A 51 4.70 14.24 -2.80
N ILE A 52 3.60 13.56 -3.14
CA ILE A 52 2.41 14.20 -3.74
C ILE A 52 1.49 14.80 -2.65
N ALA A 53 1.40 14.16 -1.49
CA ALA A 53 0.58 14.56 -0.35
C ALA A 53 1.46 14.64 0.92
N PRO A 54 2.33 15.67 1.04
CA PRO A 54 3.33 15.75 2.12
C PRO A 54 2.74 15.90 3.53
N ALA A 55 1.46 16.28 3.63
CA ALA A 55 0.73 16.37 4.89
C ALA A 55 -0.02 15.07 5.26
N ALA A 56 0.00 14.05 4.40
CA ALA A 56 -0.70 12.80 4.65
C ALA A 56 -0.02 11.98 5.76
N GLU A 57 -0.81 11.43 6.66
CA GLU A 57 -0.42 10.34 7.53
C GLU A 57 -0.44 9.03 6.72
N ILE A 58 0.74 8.47 6.48
CA ILE A 58 0.92 7.25 5.71
C ILE A 58 1.09 6.08 6.67
N VAL A 59 0.23 5.08 6.53
CA VAL A 59 0.33 3.80 7.24
C VAL A 59 0.58 2.69 6.23
N GLY A 60 1.62 1.87 6.41
CA GLY A 60 1.95 0.77 5.52
C GLY A 60 1.93 -0.57 6.26
N ILE A 61 1.34 -1.59 5.65
CA ILE A 61 1.28 -2.94 6.22
C ILE A 61 1.90 -3.93 5.24
N ASP A 62 2.77 -4.81 5.70
CA ASP A 62 3.30 -5.91 4.90
C ASP A 62 3.60 -7.13 5.80
N PRO A 63 3.35 -8.38 5.38
CA PRO A 63 3.71 -9.54 6.20
C PRO A 63 5.23 -9.75 6.34
N SER A 64 6.05 -9.14 5.48
CA SER A 64 7.50 -9.31 5.46
C SER A 64 8.21 -8.30 6.38
N ALA A 65 8.80 -8.79 7.47
CA ALA A 65 9.58 -7.95 8.38
C ALA A 65 10.73 -7.17 7.69
N PRO A 66 11.54 -7.79 6.80
CA PRO A 66 12.58 -7.06 6.07
C PRO A 66 12.03 -5.92 5.20
N TYR A 67 10.83 -6.07 4.65
CA TYR A 67 10.21 -5.05 3.80
C TYR A 67 9.74 -3.87 4.64
N VAL A 68 9.07 -4.16 5.76
CA VAL A 68 8.63 -3.15 6.73
C VAL A 68 9.82 -2.36 7.28
N GLU A 69 10.89 -3.04 7.70
CA GLU A 69 12.12 -2.39 8.17
C GLU A 69 12.72 -1.45 7.12
N ARG A 70 12.76 -1.91 5.86
CA ARG A 70 13.22 -1.08 4.75
C ARG A 70 12.33 0.14 4.54
N ALA A 71 11.01 -0.03 4.51
CA ALA A 71 10.06 1.07 4.33
C ALA A 71 10.20 2.14 5.42
N ARG A 72 10.34 1.72 6.69
CA ARG A 72 10.60 2.63 7.84
C ARG A 72 11.87 3.45 7.66
N SER A 73 12.90 2.87 7.07
CA SER A 73 14.18 3.56 6.84
C SER A 73 14.12 4.62 5.72
N GLN A 74 13.11 4.55 4.84
CA GLN A 74 13.05 5.37 3.62
C GLN A 74 11.93 6.40 3.61
N VAL A 75 10.81 6.11 4.27
CA VAL A 75 9.59 6.92 4.17
C VAL A 75 9.13 7.35 5.56
N ARG A 76 8.79 8.62 5.70
CA ARG A 76 8.12 9.13 6.90
C ARG A 76 6.69 8.58 6.94
N GLY A 77 6.43 7.65 7.86
CA GLY A 77 5.13 7.02 8.04
C GLY A 77 5.18 5.94 9.11
N GLN A 78 4.03 5.32 9.39
CA GLN A 78 3.93 4.18 10.29
C GLN A 78 3.89 2.90 9.47
N PHE A 79 4.91 2.06 9.59
CA PHE A 79 4.94 0.78 8.88
C PHE A 79 4.92 -0.35 9.89
N THR A 80 4.05 -1.35 9.71
CA THR A 80 3.89 -2.46 10.64
C THR A 80 3.82 -3.79 9.91
N ILE A 81 4.25 -4.85 10.60
CA ILE A 81 4.04 -6.21 10.12
C ILE A 81 2.57 -6.54 10.34
N GLY A 82 1.88 -7.03 9.31
CA GLY A 82 0.47 -7.35 9.44
C GLY A 82 -0.12 -8.10 8.26
N ASN A 83 -1.32 -8.65 8.48
CA ASN A 83 -2.05 -9.42 7.49
C ASN A 83 -3.12 -8.55 6.83
N ALA A 84 -3.07 -8.44 5.50
CA ALA A 84 -4.08 -7.71 4.73
C ALA A 84 -5.51 -8.23 4.95
N GLN A 85 -5.68 -9.49 5.35
CA GLN A 85 -6.97 -10.16 5.57
C GLN A 85 -7.56 -9.90 6.96
N GLU A 86 -6.79 -9.26 7.87
CA GLU A 86 -7.19 -8.94 9.23
C GLU A 86 -6.44 -7.68 9.68
N LEU A 87 -6.99 -6.53 9.32
CA LEU A 87 -6.36 -5.24 9.56
C LEU A 87 -6.65 -4.80 11.00
N ALA A 88 -5.61 -4.62 11.80
CA ALA A 88 -5.69 -4.18 13.20
C ALA A 88 -5.98 -2.67 13.33
N PHE A 89 -6.99 -2.18 12.61
CA PHE A 89 -7.44 -0.80 12.63
C PHE A 89 -8.96 -0.73 12.78
N GLU A 90 -9.44 0.36 13.35
CA GLU A 90 -10.86 0.64 13.50
C GLU A 90 -11.54 0.88 12.15
N ASP A 91 -12.85 0.63 12.12
CA ASP A 91 -13.71 0.95 10.98
C ASP A 91 -13.61 2.43 10.63
N ALA A 92 -13.63 2.73 9.32
CA ALA A 92 -13.65 4.11 8.82
C ALA A 92 -12.60 5.01 9.49
N SER A 93 -11.35 4.56 9.56
CA SER A 93 -10.22 5.27 10.14
C SER A 93 -9.28 5.89 9.11
N PHE A 94 -9.47 5.59 7.81
CA PHE A 94 -8.67 6.09 6.70
C PHE A 94 -9.54 6.81 5.64
N ASP A 95 -8.96 7.82 4.99
CA ASP A 95 -9.57 8.47 3.82
C ASP A 95 -9.49 7.58 2.58
N ALA A 96 -8.42 6.77 2.47
CA ALA A 96 -8.19 5.86 1.36
C ALA A 96 -7.36 4.64 1.77
N ALA A 97 -7.52 3.55 1.01
CA ALA A 97 -6.67 2.37 1.06
C ALA A 97 -6.16 2.06 -0.36
N CYS A 98 -4.88 1.72 -0.50
CA CYS A 98 -4.31 1.23 -1.75
C CYS A 98 -3.62 -0.13 -1.55
N ALA A 99 -3.53 -0.89 -2.64
CA ALA A 99 -2.86 -2.19 -2.67
C ALA A 99 -2.22 -2.37 -4.05
N CYS A 100 -0.99 -1.88 -4.22
CA CYS A 100 -0.32 -1.86 -5.52
C CYS A 100 0.49 -3.15 -5.70
N LEU A 101 0.15 -3.93 -6.74
CA LEU A 101 0.86 -5.16 -7.12
C LEU A 101 0.86 -6.29 -6.07
N VAL A 102 0.17 -6.15 -4.92
CA VAL A 102 0.15 -7.18 -3.87
C VAL A 102 -1.02 -8.17 -3.98
N LEU A 103 -2.16 -7.79 -4.56
CA LEU A 103 -3.40 -8.60 -4.48
C LEU A 103 -3.24 -10.03 -5.02
N ASN A 104 -2.38 -10.24 -6.02
CA ASN A 104 -2.11 -11.57 -6.59
C ASN A 104 -1.42 -12.53 -5.60
N PHE A 105 -0.81 -12.00 -4.52
CA PHE A 105 -0.10 -12.76 -3.50
C PHE A 105 -0.94 -12.99 -2.23
N ILE A 106 -2.13 -12.40 -2.14
CA ILE A 106 -3.02 -12.56 -0.99
C ILE A 106 -3.88 -13.82 -1.18
N PRO A 107 -3.84 -14.81 -0.26
CA PRO A 107 -4.60 -16.04 -0.39
C PRO A 107 -6.12 -15.82 -0.46
N ASN A 108 -6.68 -15.01 0.45
CA ASN A 108 -8.08 -14.61 0.42
C ASN A 108 -8.22 -13.14 0.04
N GLN A 109 -8.19 -12.86 -1.26
CA GLN A 109 -8.37 -11.51 -1.80
C GLN A 109 -9.69 -10.87 -1.37
N LYS A 110 -10.76 -11.66 -1.23
CA LYS A 110 -12.07 -11.16 -0.81
C LYS A 110 -12.03 -10.64 0.63
N ALA A 111 -11.37 -11.37 1.54
CA ALA A 111 -11.18 -10.93 2.92
C ALA A 111 -10.35 -9.64 2.98
N ALA A 112 -9.24 -9.57 2.24
CA ALA A 112 -8.42 -8.36 2.21
C ALA A 112 -9.18 -7.14 1.65
N LEU A 113 -9.95 -7.32 0.57
CA LEU A 113 -10.80 -6.24 0.05
C LEU A 113 -11.91 -5.84 1.02
N ALA A 114 -12.45 -6.79 1.80
CA ALA A 114 -13.43 -6.50 2.83
C ALA A 114 -12.83 -5.67 3.98
N GLU A 115 -11.63 -6.01 4.42
CA GLU A 115 -10.90 -5.24 5.44
C GLU A 115 -10.50 -3.84 4.95
N MET A 116 -9.96 -3.74 3.73
CA MET A 116 -9.68 -2.44 3.09
C MET A 116 -10.95 -1.59 2.98
N ARG A 117 -12.10 -2.21 2.68
CA ARG A 117 -13.38 -1.50 2.67
C ARG A 117 -13.78 -1.02 4.05
N ARG A 118 -13.61 -1.87 5.06
CA ARG A 118 -14.04 -1.63 6.45
C ARG A 118 -13.30 -0.43 7.03
N VAL A 119 -11.99 -0.35 6.84
CA VAL A 119 -11.16 0.72 7.42
C VAL A 119 -11.26 2.06 6.70
N VAL A 120 -11.87 2.14 5.51
CA VAL A 120 -12.05 3.39 4.75
C VAL A 120 -13.40 4.03 5.04
N HIS A 121 -13.42 5.37 5.22
CA HIS A 121 -14.66 6.13 5.42
C HIS A 121 -15.68 5.86 4.29
N ARG A 122 -16.91 5.46 4.65
CA ARG A 122 -17.99 5.18 3.66
C ARG A 122 -18.41 6.40 2.81
N VAL A 123 -18.19 7.61 3.32
CA VAL A 123 -18.43 8.90 2.62
C VAL A 123 -17.17 9.41 1.89
N GLY A 124 -16.01 8.80 2.14
CA GLY A 124 -14.81 8.97 1.35
C GLY A 124 -14.92 8.09 0.11
N ARG A 125 -15.09 8.72 -1.06
CA ARG A 125 -15.13 8.12 -2.41
C ARG A 125 -14.60 6.68 -2.47
N TRP A 126 -15.47 5.70 -2.29
CA TRP A 126 -15.17 4.30 -2.58
C TRP A 126 -15.07 4.14 -4.10
N ARG A 127 -13.89 4.43 -4.66
CA ARG A 127 -13.62 4.25 -6.10
C ARG A 127 -13.05 2.86 -6.29
N ARG A 128 -13.93 1.94 -6.73
CA ARG A 128 -13.61 0.60 -7.23
C ARG A 128 -12.25 0.59 -7.95
N TRP A 129 -11.28 -0.13 -7.40
CA TRP A 129 -9.94 -0.25 -7.99
C TRP A 129 -9.68 -1.68 -8.48
N PHE A 130 -9.07 -1.76 -9.67
CA PHE A 130 -8.71 -2.97 -10.39
C PHE A 130 -7.20 -3.18 -10.18
N GLY A 131 -6.79 -4.31 -9.59
CA GLY A 131 -5.38 -4.69 -9.55
C GLY A 131 -4.87 -4.90 -10.98
N ILE A 132 -3.70 -4.35 -11.32
CA ILE A 132 -3.01 -4.74 -12.55
C ILE A 132 -2.52 -6.18 -12.33
N THR A 133 -3.27 -7.13 -12.84
CA THR A 133 -2.76 -8.46 -13.12
C THR A 133 -2.05 -8.37 -14.47
N LEU A 134 -0.72 -8.38 -14.46
CA LEU A 134 0.02 -8.77 -15.66
C LEU A 134 -0.32 -10.24 -15.91
N ARG A 135 -1.25 -10.50 -16.83
CA ARG A 135 -1.36 -11.82 -17.45
C ARG A 135 -0.19 -11.94 -18.42
N ALA A 136 0.63 -12.97 -18.24
CA ALA A 136 1.29 -13.60 -19.38
C ALA A 136 0.21 -14.30 -20.22
#